data_AF-A0A9W9US18-F1
#
_entry.id   AF-A0A9W9US18-F1
#
_cell.length_a   1.000
_cell.length_b   1.000
_cell.length_c   1.000
_cell.angle_alpha   90.00
_cell.angle_beta   90.00
_cell.angle_gamma   90.00
#
_symmetry.space_group_name_H-M   'P 1'
#
loop_
_entity.id
_entity.type
_entity.pdbx_description
1 polymer ?
#
loop_
_entity_poly.entity_id
_entity_poly.type
_entity_poly.pdbx_seq_one_letter_code
_entity_poly.pdbx_strand_id
1 'polypeptide(L)'
;MDHLRDYLLSSVPRDTLSTGTIDHARRDQEDTRQSVVRGDFKEVRDIAFSNRTWVVTSRYCDIGDSVDSLEGHIHSLWYMYYELARNISPESHEDEGIVLDILRIQGMGPLTRLAHGVNGIDIARTVDGTLWNDLPFLVGDMTNF
;
A
#
# COMPACT_ATOMS: atom_id res chain seq x y z
N MET A 1 -33.46 20.53 -4.12
CA MET A 1 -32.01 20.67 -4.45
C MET A 1 -31.20 19.52 -3.84
N ASP A 2 -31.83 18.40 -3.47
CA ASP A 2 -31.18 17.31 -2.72
C ASP A 2 -30.69 16.15 -3.60
N HIS A 3 -31.06 16.11 -4.88
CA HIS A 3 -30.69 15.02 -5.79
C HIS A 3 -29.27 15.14 -6.39
N LEU A 4 -28.56 16.23 -6.12
CA LEU A 4 -27.21 16.44 -6.68
C LEU A 4 -26.11 15.76 -5.84
N ARG A 5 -26.34 15.57 -4.53
CA ARG A 5 -25.37 14.92 -3.63
C ARG A 5 -25.31 13.40 -3.84
N ASP A 6 -26.43 12.78 -4.15
CA ASP A 6 -26.51 11.32 -4.32
C ASP A 6 -25.85 10.85 -5.64
N TYR A 7 -25.74 11.74 -6.64
CA TYR A 7 -25.04 11.44 -7.90
C TYR A 7 -23.51 11.47 -7.77
N LEU A 8 -22.96 12.24 -6.82
CA LEU A 8 -21.52 12.28 -6.53
C LEU A 8 -21.06 11.10 -5.66
N LEU A 9 -22.01 10.36 -5.08
CA LEU A 9 -21.79 9.11 -4.34
C LEU A 9 -22.07 7.87 -5.20
N SER A 10 -22.39 8.04 -6.50
CA SER A 10 -22.42 6.90 -7.41
C SER A 10 -21.00 6.36 -7.49
N SER A 11 -20.78 5.20 -6.88
CA SER A 11 -19.55 4.43 -6.95
C SER A 11 -19.04 4.46 -8.38
N VAL A 12 -17.91 5.13 -8.59
CA VAL A 12 -17.10 4.93 -9.80
C VAL A 12 -16.99 3.41 -9.96
N PRO A 13 -17.30 2.84 -11.13
CA PRO A 13 -17.17 1.41 -11.35
C PRO A 13 -15.75 1.04 -10.94
N ARG A 14 -15.63 0.14 -9.95
CA ARG A 14 -14.34 -0.40 -9.54
C ARG A 14 -13.73 -1.00 -10.80
N ASP A 15 -12.64 -0.40 -11.29
CA ASP A 15 -11.96 -0.91 -12.46
C ASP A 15 -11.62 -2.36 -12.16
N THR A 16 -12.22 -3.28 -12.93
CA THR A 16 -12.05 -4.71 -12.71
C THR A 16 -10.58 -5.01 -12.96
N LEU A 17 -9.86 -5.43 -11.91
CA LEU A 17 -8.46 -5.81 -11.97
C LEU A 17 -8.22 -6.74 -13.17
N SER A 18 -7.31 -6.34 -14.06
CA SER A 18 -6.92 -7.17 -15.19
C SER A 18 -6.35 -8.49 -14.71
N THR A 19 -6.57 -9.58 -15.45
CA THR A 19 -6.01 -10.91 -15.17
C THR A 19 -4.49 -10.86 -14.94
N GLY A 20 -3.77 -10.00 -15.66
CA GLY A 20 -2.32 -9.83 -15.48
C GLY A 20 -1.94 -9.21 -14.12
N THR A 21 -2.78 -8.33 -13.57
CA THR A 21 -2.56 -7.73 -12.24
C THR A 21 -2.78 -8.76 -11.14
N ILE A 22 -3.80 -9.61 -11.29
CA ILE A 22 -4.11 -10.70 -10.36
C ILE A 22 -2.96 -11.72 -10.32
N ASP A 23 -2.45 -12.13 -11.49
CA ASP A 23 -1.34 -13.10 -11.57
C ASP A 23 -0.03 -12.57 -10.99
N HIS A 24 0.26 -11.27 -11.18
CA HIS A 24 1.42 -10.63 -10.56
C HIS A 24 1.29 -10.61 -9.04
N ALA A 25 0.12 -10.21 -8.53
CA ALA A 25 -0.12 -10.09 -7.10
C ALA A 25 -0.01 -11.45 -6.38
N ARG A 26 -0.56 -12.51 -6.97
CA ARG A 26 -0.43 -13.88 -6.42
C ARG A 26 1.02 -14.38 -6.42
N ARG A 27 1.79 -14.08 -7.46
CA ARG A 27 3.21 -14.43 -7.51
C ARG A 27 3.99 -13.71 -6.41
N ASP A 28 3.76 -12.42 -6.25
CA ASP A 28 4.44 -11.59 -5.26
C ASP A 28 4.16 -12.06 -3.81
N GLN A 29 2.92 -12.48 -3.53
CA GLN A 29 2.56 -13.12 -2.26
C GLN A 29 3.34 -14.42 -2.01
N GLU A 30 3.37 -15.31 -3.00
CA GLU A 30 4.05 -16.61 -2.87
C GLU A 30 5.55 -16.40 -2.70
N ASP A 31 6.16 -15.53 -3.49
CA ASP A 31 7.57 -15.18 -3.38
C ASP A 31 7.89 -14.62 -1.98
N THR A 32 7.03 -13.75 -1.45
CA THR A 32 7.15 -13.22 -0.08
C THR A 32 7.11 -14.35 0.97
N ARG A 33 6.12 -15.24 0.89
CA ARG A 33 5.99 -16.37 1.83
C ARG A 33 7.21 -17.28 1.78
N GLN A 34 7.69 -17.60 0.58
CA GLN A 34 8.85 -18.47 0.41
C GLN A 34 10.12 -17.85 0.98
N SER A 35 10.34 -16.54 0.78
CA SER A 35 11.45 -15.80 1.37
C SER A 35 11.38 -15.78 2.91
N VAL A 36 10.20 -15.54 3.48
CA VAL A 36 9.99 -15.59 4.92
C VAL A 36 10.24 -16.99 5.49
N VAL A 37 9.79 -18.05 4.82
CA VAL A 37 10.05 -19.45 5.23
C VAL A 37 11.55 -19.78 5.20
N ARG A 38 12.32 -19.19 4.29
CA ARG A 38 13.79 -19.34 4.24
C ARG A 38 14.53 -18.51 5.28
N GLY A 39 13.86 -17.59 5.97
CA GLY A 39 14.47 -16.66 6.91
C GLY A 39 15.09 -15.42 6.24
N ASP A 40 14.71 -15.11 4.99
CA ASP A 40 15.20 -13.96 4.22
C ASP A 40 14.53 -12.64 4.68
N PHE A 41 14.35 -12.45 5.99
CA PHE A 41 13.52 -11.38 6.56
C PHE A 41 14.03 -9.98 6.20
N LYS A 42 15.36 -9.79 6.28
CA LYS A 42 15.99 -8.52 5.91
C LYS A 42 15.71 -8.16 4.45
N GLU A 43 15.79 -9.11 3.53
CA GLU A 43 15.55 -8.86 2.11
C GLU A 43 14.10 -8.48 1.85
N VAL A 44 13.15 -9.21 2.46
CA VAL A 44 11.72 -8.88 2.36
C VAL A 44 11.43 -7.49 2.93
N ARG A 45 12.04 -7.14 4.06
CA ARG A 45 11.93 -5.80 4.65
C ARG A 45 12.51 -4.72 3.75
N ASP A 46 13.70 -4.96 3.18
CA ASP A 46 14.36 -4.02 2.27
C ASP A 46 13.52 -3.79 1.00
N ILE A 47 12.87 -4.83 0.47
CA ILE A 47 11.93 -4.72 -0.66
C ILE A 47 10.68 -3.92 -0.26
N ALA A 48 10.07 -4.23 0.89
CA ALA A 48 8.89 -3.52 1.38
C ALA A 48 9.18 -2.01 1.53
N PHE A 49 10.22 -1.68 2.30
CA PHE A 49 10.54 -0.28 2.59
C PHE A 49 11.10 0.46 1.37
N SER A 50 12.11 -0.09 0.70
CA SER A 50 12.84 0.66 -0.34
C SER A 50 12.19 0.58 -1.71
N ASN A 51 11.58 -0.56 -2.07
CA ASN A 51 11.01 -0.73 -3.40
C ASN A 51 9.52 -0.37 -3.42
N ARG A 52 8.69 -1.04 -2.62
CA ARG A 52 7.23 -0.90 -2.71
C ARG A 52 6.76 0.49 -2.27
N THR A 53 7.29 1.01 -1.17
CA THR A 53 7.00 2.39 -0.72
C THR A 53 7.41 3.42 -1.79
N TRP A 54 8.57 3.24 -2.43
CA TRP A 54 9.04 4.13 -3.49
C TRP A 54 8.16 4.06 -4.73
N VAL A 55 7.79 2.85 -5.18
CA VAL A 55 6.90 2.66 -6.34
C VAL A 55 5.56 3.35 -6.11
N VAL A 56 4.91 3.14 -4.96
CA VAL A 56 3.62 3.78 -4.66
C VAL A 56 3.77 5.31 -4.63
N THR A 57 4.82 5.81 -3.97
CA THR A 57 5.06 7.25 -3.84
C THR A 57 5.32 7.90 -5.20
N SER A 58 6.28 7.39 -5.97
CA SER A 58 6.67 7.99 -7.26
C SER A 58 5.56 7.87 -8.30
N ARG A 59 4.85 6.73 -8.38
CA ARG A 59 3.75 6.59 -9.35
C ARG A 59 2.59 7.53 -9.04
N TYR A 60 2.23 7.72 -7.77
CA TYR A 60 1.18 8.67 -7.42
C TYR A 60 1.61 10.13 -7.66
N CYS A 61 2.81 10.50 -7.19
CA CYS A 61 3.28 11.89 -7.20
C CYS A 61 3.77 12.35 -8.58
N ASP A 62 4.56 11.52 -9.26
CA ASP A 62 5.32 11.93 -10.46
C ASP A 62 4.60 11.53 -11.75
N ILE A 63 3.99 10.33 -11.77
CA ILE A 63 3.27 9.82 -12.95
C ILE A 63 1.80 10.26 -12.94
N GLY A 64 1.21 10.40 -11.75
CA GLY A 64 -0.19 10.78 -11.60
C GLY A 64 -1.16 9.60 -11.60
N ASP A 65 -0.67 8.38 -11.31
CA ASP A 65 -1.51 7.19 -11.17
C ASP A 65 -2.59 7.39 -10.08
N SER A 66 -3.75 6.76 -10.26
CA SER A 66 -4.83 6.77 -9.26
C SER A 66 -4.48 5.85 -8.09
N VAL A 67 -5.17 6.04 -6.96
CA VAL A 67 -5.01 5.11 -5.81
C VAL A 67 -5.44 3.70 -6.20
N ASP A 68 -6.51 3.56 -6.98
CA ASP A 68 -7.03 2.28 -7.44
C ASP A 68 -6.00 1.50 -8.28
N SER A 69 -5.25 2.17 -9.15
CA SER A 69 -4.22 1.48 -9.95
C SER A 69 -2.99 1.07 -9.13
N LEU A 70 -2.83 1.62 -7.92
CA LEU A 70 -1.76 1.31 -6.98
C LEU A 70 -2.17 0.28 -5.92
N GLU A 71 -3.44 -0.12 -5.86
CA GLU A 71 -3.98 -1.04 -4.84
C GLU A 71 -3.13 -2.31 -4.69
N GLY A 72 -2.75 -2.95 -5.80
CA GLY A 72 -1.91 -4.15 -5.76
C GLY A 72 -0.52 -3.93 -5.16
N HIS A 73 0.10 -2.77 -5.39
CA HIS A 73 1.39 -2.42 -4.78
C HIS A 73 1.25 -2.10 -3.29
N ILE A 74 0.14 -1.45 -2.91
CA ILE A 74 -0.18 -1.14 -1.53
C ILE A 74 -0.46 -2.44 -0.75
N HIS A 75 -1.24 -3.36 -1.30
CA HIS A 75 -1.51 -4.67 -0.70
C HIS A 75 -0.23 -5.49 -0.56
N SER A 76 0.61 -5.53 -1.60
CA SER A 76 1.93 -6.18 -1.58
C SER A 76 2.80 -5.65 -0.43
N LEU A 77 2.91 -4.33 -0.28
CA LEU A 77 3.68 -3.70 0.80
C LEU A 77 3.22 -4.15 2.19
N TRP A 78 1.91 -4.07 2.46
CA TRP A 78 1.39 -4.41 3.78
C TRP A 78 1.43 -5.91 4.05
N TYR A 79 1.20 -6.72 3.03
CA TYR A 79 1.35 -8.17 3.12
C TYR A 79 2.78 -8.57 3.51
N MET A 80 3.81 -7.94 2.94
CA MET A 80 5.20 -8.17 3.34
C MET A 80 5.43 -7.87 4.82
N TYR A 81 4.97 -6.71 5.31
CA TYR A 81 5.09 -6.38 6.74
C TYR A 81 4.28 -7.31 7.65
N TYR A 82 3.13 -7.79 7.21
CA TYR A 82 2.33 -8.76 7.94
C TYR A 82 3.02 -10.11 8.07
N GLU A 83 3.55 -10.64 6.97
CA GLU A 83 4.28 -11.92 7.02
C GLU A 83 5.56 -11.79 7.85
N LEU A 84 6.27 -10.65 7.77
CA LEU A 84 7.41 -10.36 8.64
C LEU A 84 7.00 -10.34 10.12
N ALA A 85 6.00 -9.55 10.49
CA ALA A 85 5.55 -9.42 11.88
C ALA A 85 5.02 -10.74 12.48
N ARG A 86 4.51 -11.65 11.64
CA ARG A 86 4.04 -12.97 12.08
C ARG A 86 5.15 -13.99 12.30
N ASN A 87 6.28 -13.84 11.64
CA ASN A 87 7.34 -14.86 11.60
C ASN A 87 8.61 -14.42 12.32
N ILE A 88 8.79 -13.12 12.55
CA ILE A 88 9.89 -12.60 13.36
C ILE A 88 9.58 -12.76 14.85
N SER A 89 10.60 -13.14 15.63
CA SER A 89 10.49 -13.17 17.09
C SER A 89 10.39 -11.74 17.64
N PRO A 90 9.43 -11.45 18.55
CA PRO A 90 9.29 -10.13 19.18
C PRO A 90 10.55 -9.66 19.95
N GLU A 91 11.43 -10.59 20.32
CA GLU A 91 12.67 -10.30 21.05
C GLU A 91 13.88 -10.09 20.13
N SER A 92 13.68 -10.12 18.81
CA SER A 92 14.74 -9.94 17.83
C SER A 92 14.89 -8.48 17.39
N HIS A 93 16.11 -8.10 17.02
CA HIS A 93 16.38 -6.79 16.41
C HIS A 93 15.66 -6.55 15.07
N GLU A 94 15.15 -7.61 14.44
CA GLU A 94 14.40 -7.52 13.19
C GLU A 94 13.01 -6.89 13.41
N ASP A 95 12.41 -7.12 14.59
CA ASP A 95 11.14 -6.52 15.01
C ASP A 95 11.24 -4.99 15.14
N GLU A 96 12.31 -4.50 15.78
CA GLU A 96 12.62 -3.06 15.87
C GLU A 96 12.69 -2.41 14.49
N GLY A 97 13.19 -3.15 13.51
CA GLY A 97 13.29 -2.73 12.12
C GLY A 97 11.94 -2.44 11.47
N ILE A 98 10.97 -3.34 11.64
CA ILE A 98 9.62 -3.19 11.09
C ILE A 98 8.96 -1.93 11.66
N VAL A 99 9.03 -1.76 12.98
CA VAL A 99 8.45 -0.60 13.67
C VAL A 99 9.05 0.71 13.14
N LEU A 100 10.37 0.77 13.01
CA LEU A 100 11.06 1.95 12.49
C LEU A 100 10.66 2.28 11.05
N ASP A 101 10.47 1.27 10.21
CA ASP A 101 10.03 1.49 8.83
C ASP A 101 8.61 2.05 8.76
N ILE A 102 7.68 1.48 9.53
CA ILE A 102 6.30 1.97 9.60
C ILE A 102 6.28 3.42 10.10
N LEU A 103 7.03 3.73 11.15
CA LEU A 103 7.16 5.09 11.67
C LEU A 103 7.77 6.05 10.65
N ARG A 104 8.74 5.60 9.85
CA ARG A 104 9.32 6.40 8.76
C ARG A 104 8.30 6.66 7.65
N ILE A 105 7.52 5.64 7.27
CA ILE A 105 6.44 5.78 6.30
C ILE A 105 5.42 6.80 6.80
N GLN A 106 4.97 6.68 8.05
CA GLN A 106 4.08 7.65 8.69
C GLN A 106 4.69 9.04 8.80
N GLY A 107 5.98 9.11 9.09
CA GLY A 107 6.75 10.35 9.14
C GLY A 107 6.86 11.10 7.81
N MET A 108 6.56 10.45 6.67
CA MET A 108 6.44 11.13 5.38
C MET A 108 5.19 12.03 5.31
N GLY A 109 4.20 11.77 6.17
CA GLY A 109 2.90 12.42 6.14
C GLY A 109 2.01 11.94 4.99
N PRO A 110 0.82 12.51 4.83
CA PRO A 110 -0.10 12.18 3.74
C PRO A 110 0.57 12.17 2.37
N LEU A 111 0.37 11.09 1.61
CA LEU A 111 0.82 11.06 0.23
C LEU A 111 0.06 12.10 -0.59
N THR A 112 0.77 13.08 -1.15
CA THR A 112 0.17 14.23 -1.82
C THR A 112 0.78 14.48 -3.19
N ARG A 113 0.00 15.06 -4.08
CA ARG A 113 0.46 15.54 -5.40
C ARG A 113 -0.20 16.87 -5.74
N LEU A 114 0.33 17.56 -6.74
CA LEU A 114 -0.35 18.73 -7.29
C LEU A 114 -1.62 18.29 -8.02
N ALA A 115 -2.74 18.92 -7.69
CA ALA A 115 -4.01 18.65 -8.33
C ALA A 115 -3.97 19.09 -9.81
N HIS A 116 -4.65 18.33 -10.66
CA HIS A 116 -4.82 18.71 -12.07
C HIS A 116 -5.82 19.87 -12.17
N GLY A 117 -5.35 21.12 -12.11
CA GLY A 117 -6.22 22.30 -12.20
C GLY A 117 -5.72 23.51 -11.39
N VAL A 118 -6.66 24.33 -10.91
CA VAL A 118 -6.36 25.59 -10.19
C VAL A 118 -5.77 25.28 -8.82
N ASN A 119 -4.43 25.29 -8.72
CA ASN A 119 -3.61 25.32 -7.50
C ASN A 119 -4.19 24.55 -6.29
N GLY A 120 -4.41 23.26 -6.46
CA GLY A 120 -4.84 22.35 -5.39
C GLY A 120 -3.77 21.32 -5.03
N ILE A 121 -3.89 20.72 -3.85
CA ILE A 121 -3.13 19.53 -3.46
C ILE A 121 -4.12 18.38 -3.40
N ASP A 122 -3.88 17.35 -4.21
CA ASP A 122 -4.58 16.08 -4.09
C ASP A 122 -3.89 15.25 -3.01
N ILE A 123 -4.69 14.59 -2.17
CA ILE A 123 -4.22 13.68 -1.13
C ILE A 123 -4.72 12.29 -1.49
N ALA A 124 -3.83 11.32 -1.50
CA ALA A 124 -4.16 9.93 -1.80
C ALA A 124 -4.99 9.34 -0.65
N ARG A 125 -6.24 8.99 -0.95
CA ARG A 125 -7.19 8.43 0.01
C ARG A 125 -7.77 7.12 -0.50
N THR A 126 -7.97 6.21 0.43
CA THR A 126 -8.79 5.01 0.28
C THR A 126 -10.07 5.18 1.10
N VAL A 127 -10.94 4.17 1.10
CA VAL A 127 -12.14 4.14 1.94
C VAL A 127 -11.83 4.12 3.44
N ASP A 128 -10.67 3.59 3.86
CA ASP A 128 -10.35 3.47 5.29
C ASP A 128 -9.29 4.48 5.76
N GLY A 129 -8.83 5.40 4.91
CA GLY A 129 -7.93 6.49 5.32
C GLY A 129 -6.96 7.00 4.25
N THR A 130 -6.05 7.85 4.70
CA THR A 130 -5.02 8.56 3.92
C THR A 130 -3.75 7.72 3.82
N LEU A 131 -3.23 7.55 2.61
CA LEU A 131 -1.98 6.81 2.42
C LEU A 131 -0.82 7.47 3.17
N TRP A 132 0.05 6.62 3.70
CA TRP A 132 1.17 6.92 4.60
C TRP A 132 0.81 7.42 5.98
N ASN A 133 -0.26 8.19 6.17
CA ASN A 133 -0.62 8.70 7.50
C ASN A 133 -1.44 7.71 8.35
N ASP A 134 -2.44 7.07 7.74
CA ASP A 134 -3.44 6.26 8.47
C ASP A 134 -3.18 4.73 8.33
N LEU A 135 -2.12 4.35 7.62
CA LEU A 135 -1.68 2.97 7.36
C LEU A 135 -0.96 2.35 8.58
N PRO A 136 -1.05 1.01 8.83
CA PRO A 136 -1.11 -0.10 7.85
C PRO A 136 -2.48 -0.74 7.56
N PHE A 137 -3.60 -0.22 8.06
CA PHE A 137 -4.85 -1.02 8.17
C PHE A 137 -5.79 -1.02 6.95
N LEU A 138 -5.33 -0.64 5.75
CA LEU A 138 -6.20 -0.39 4.58
C LEU A 138 -6.50 -1.61 3.71
N VAL A 139 -6.36 -2.83 4.22
CA VAL A 139 -6.75 -4.03 3.47
C VAL A 139 -7.67 -4.84 4.36
N GLY A 140 -8.98 -4.77 4.06
CA GLY A 140 -9.92 -5.78 4.58
C GLY A 140 -9.36 -7.16 4.27
N ASP A 141 -9.29 -8.01 5.30
CA ASP A 141 -8.68 -9.35 5.26
C ASP A 141 -7.46 -9.47 4.31
N MET A 142 -6.26 -9.19 4.83
CA MET A 142 -4.98 -9.33 4.10
C MET A 142 -4.69 -10.76 3.60
N THR A 143 -5.55 -11.74 3.93
CA THR A 143 -5.48 -13.10 3.41
C THR A 143 -6.19 -13.28 2.07
N ASN A 144 -7.05 -12.33 1.65
CA ASN A 144 -7.76 -12.36 0.39
C ASN A 144 -7.26 -11.24 -0.54
N PHE A 145 -6.61 -11.64 -1.64
CA PHE A 145 -6.28 -10.78 -2.77
C PHE A 145 -7.35 -10.88 -3.85
#